data_AF-A0A454D4W2-F1
#
_entry.id   AF-A0A454D4W2-F1
#
_cell.length_a   1.000
_cell.length_b   1.000
_cell.length_c   1.000
_cell.angle_alpha   90.00
_cell.angle_beta   90.00
_cell.angle_gamma   90.00
#
_symmetry.space_group_name_H-M   'P 1'
#
loop_
_entity.id
_entity.type
_entity.pdbx_description
1 polymer ?
#
loop_
_entity_poly.entity_id
_entity_poly.type
_entity_poly.pdbx_seq_one_letter_code
_entity_poly.pdbx_strand_id
1 'polypeptide(L)' 'KLLRSKWTAAQPVNKEKHFIISEMEFDEEGNVVRCVIEAVMTKRERELDWHDLKDTQQWRQGWK' A
#
# COMPACT_ATOMS: atom_id res chain seq x y z
N LYS A 1 -6.15 10.77 -2.46
CA LYS A 1 -4.72 10.92 -2.09
C LYS A 1 -4.24 9.58 -1.53
N LEU A 2 -3.20 8.97 -2.12
CA LEU A 2 -2.72 7.63 -1.76
C LEU A 2 -1.74 7.64 -0.57
N LEU A 3 -0.83 8.60 -0.50
CA LEU A 3 0.09 8.74 0.62
C LEU A 3 -0.66 8.80 1.97
N ARG A 4 -0.22 8.00 2.96
CA ARG A 4 -0.85 7.79 4.28
C ARG A 4 -2.24 7.17 4.27
N SER A 5 -2.71 6.66 3.12
CA SER A 5 -3.97 5.92 3.07
C SER A 5 -3.82 4.53 3.70
N LYS A 6 -4.88 4.08 4.36
CA LYS A 6 -4.94 2.81 5.09
C LYS A 6 -5.48 1.70 4.19
N TRP A 7 -4.86 0.54 4.26
CA TRP A 7 -5.23 -0.62 3.46
C TRP A 7 -5.25 -1.89 4.29
N THR A 8 -6.11 -2.80 3.88
CA THR A 8 -6.23 -4.14 4.43
C THR A 8 -5.95 -5.15 3.32
N ALA A 9 -4.98 -6.02 3.51
CA ALA A 9 -4.75 -7.15 2.61
C ALA A 9 -5.93 -8.11 2.70
N ALA A 10 -6.53 -8.43 1.56
CA ALA A 10 -7.62 -9.41 1.46
C ALA A 10 -7.11 -10.84 1.73
N GLN A 11 -5.84 -11.10 1.42
CA GLN A 11 -5.13 -12.35 1.71
C GLN A 11 -3.85 -12.03 2.50
N PRO A 12 -3.92 -11.95 3.85
CA PRO A 12 -2.76 -11.65 4.68
C PRO A 12 -1.67 -12.72 4.57
N VAL A 13 -0.43 -12.28 4.36
CA VAL A 13 0.78 -13.12 4.41
C VAL A 13 1.59 -12.71 5.64
N ASN A 14 2.29 -13.64 6.31
CA ASN A 14 3.08 -13.36 7.52
C ASN A 14 2.28 -12.72 8.67
N LYS A 15 0.96 -12.93 8.72
CA LYS A 15 0.03 -12.25 9.65
C LYS A 15 -0.06 -10.73 9.47
N GLU A 16 0.45 -10.20 8.36
CA GLU A 16 0.38 -8.78 8.01
C GLU A 16 -0.96 -8.52 7.30
N LYS A 17 -1.91 -7.96 8.05
CA LYS A 17 -3.25 -7.64 7.54
C LYS A 17 -3.41 -6.16 7.20
N HIS A 18 -2.89 -5.27 8.04
CA HIS A 18 -3.09 -3.82 7.91
C HIS A 18 -1.81 -3.13 7.46
N PHE A 19 -1.99 -2.19 6.54
CA PHE A 19 -0.91 -1.50 5.87
C PHE A 19 -1.23 -0.01 5.69
N ILE A 20 -0.18 0.79 5.48
CA ILE A 20 -0.27 2.20 5.13
C ILE A 20 0.70 2.53 4.00
N ILE A 21 0.32 3.42 3.08
CA ILE A 21 1.28 3.96 2.11
C ILE A 21 2.22 4.91 2.85
N SER A 22 3.47 4.51 3.05
CA SER A 22 4.47 5.28 3.79
C SER A 22 5.20 6.29 2.90
N GLU A 23 5.44 5.94 1.64
CA GLU A 23 6.21 6.76 0.70
C GLU A 23 5.61 6.70 -0.71
N MET A 24 5.74 7.81 -1.44
CA MET A 24 5.46 7.89 -2.87
C MET A 24 6.42 8.86 -3.54
N GLU A 25 6.95 8.49 -4.69
CA GLU A 25 7.77 9.35 -5.54
C GLU A 25 7.07 9.55 -6.89
N PHE A 26 7.26 10.74 -7.44
CA PHE A 26 6.66 11.14 -8.71
C PHE A 26 7.75 11.64 -9.66
N ASP A 27 7.58 11.38 -10.95
CA ASP A 27 8.44 11.99 -11.98
C ASP A 27 8.07 13.46 -12.23
N GLU A 28 8.78 14.09 -13.18
CA GLU A 28 8.58 15.48 -13.57
C GLU A 28 7.19 15.74 -14.21
N GLU A 29 6.53 14.70 -14.71
CA GLU A 29 5.19 14.75 -15.30
C GLU A 29 4.08 14.46 -14.25
N GLY A 30 4.46 14.10 -13.02
CA GLY A 30 3.55 13.78 -11.93
C GLY A 30 3.05 12.33 -11.93
N ASN A 31 3.66 11.43 -12.68
CA ASN A 31 3.36 10.00 -12.64
C ASN A 31 4.02 9.35 -11.42
N VAL A 32 3.34 8.38 -10.81
CA VAL A 32 3.92 7.62 -9.69
C VAL A 32 4.98 6.67 -10.22
N VAL A 33 6.24 6.90 -9.84
CA VAL A 33 7.37 6.02 -10.18
C VAL A 33 7.74 5.07 -9.05
N ARG A 34 7.37 5.42 -7.81
CA ARG A 34 7.61 4.58 -6.62
C ARG A 34 6.46 4.71 -5.64
N CYS A 35 6.07 3.58 -5.06
CA CYS A 35 5.05 3.51 -4.02
C CYS A 35 5.47 2.47 -2.99
N VAL A 36 5.58 2.88 -1.73
CA VAL A 36 5.99 2.00 -0.63
C VAL A 36 4.81 1.82 0.31
N ILE A 37 4.58 0.57 0.68
CA ILE A 37 3.56 0.18 1.64
C ILE A 37 4.20 -0.46 2.87
N GLU A 38 3.86 0.04 4.05
CA GLU A 38 4.36 -0.43 5.34
C GLU A 38 3.30 -1.30 6.03
N ALA A 39 3.68 -2.49 6.45
CA ALA A 39 2.89 -3.31 7.35
C ALA A 39 2.86 -2.69 8.76
N VAL A 40 1.67 -2.35 9.25
CA VAL A 40 1.51 -1.59 10.51
C VAL A 40 2.11 -2.34 11.71
N MET A 41 1.93 -3.66 11.75
CA MET A 41 2.34 -4.50 12.88
C MET A 41 3.83 -4.79 12.90
N THR A 42 4.43 -5.12 11.75
CA THR A 42 5.82 -5.57 11.65
C THR A 42 6.78 -4.45 11.27
N LYS A 43 6.27 -3.29 10.80
CA LYS A 43 7.05 -2.19 10.24
C LYS A 43 7.86 -2.59 9.01
N ARG A 44 7.50 -3.71 8.39
CA ARG A 44 8.11 -4.14 7.14
C ARG A 44 7.59 -3.26 6.01
N GLU A 45 8.51 -2.68 5.28
CA GLU A 45 8.23 -1.94 4.06
C GLU A 45 8.49 -2.81 2.83
N ARG A 46 7.71 -2.55 1.79
CA ARG A 46 7.95 -3.08 0.45
C ARG A 46 7.46 -2.11 -0.59
N GLU A 47 8.12 -2.13 -1.74
CA GLU A 47 7.60 -1.48 -2.94
C GLU A 47 6.41 -2.27 -3.48
N LEU A 48 5.45 -1.54 -4.03
CA LEU A 48 4.24 -2.08 -4.61
C LEU A 48 3.89 -1.25 -5.84
N ASP A 49 3.37 -1.90 -6.89
CA ASP A 49 2.69 -1.15 -7.96
C ASP A 49 1.37 -0.60 -7.40
N TRP A 50 1.24 0.72 -7.36
CA TRP A 50 0.04 1.36 -6.81
C TRP A 50 -1.24 0.95 -7.55
N HIS A 51 -1.15 0.42 -8.78
CA HIS A 51 -2.29 -0.15 -9.49
C HIS A 51 -2.88 -1.37 -8.79
N ASP A 52 -2.07 -2.16 -8.06
CA ASP A 52 -2.54 -3.33 -7.31
C ASP A 52 -3.59 -2.93 -6.27
N LEU A 53 -3.50 -1.71 -5.72
CA LEU A 53 -4.46 -1.18 -4.74
C LEU A 53 -5.88 -1.02 -5.32
N LYS A 54 -6.02 -1.05 -6.65
CA LYS A 54 -7.34 -1.05 -7.33
C LYS A 54 -7.98 -2.45 -7.34
N ASP A 55 -7.19 -3.51 -7.17
CA ASP A 55 -7.70 -4.88 -7.12
C ASP A 55 -8.26 -5.19 -5.73
N THR A 56 -9.59 -5.23 -5.63
CA THR A 56 -10.29 -5.49 -4.37
C THR A 56 -10.14 -6.92 -3.84
N GLN A 57 -9.64 -7.84 -4.67
CA GLN A 57 -9.30 -9.20 -4.28
C GLN A 57 -7.95 -9.28 -3.56
N GLN A 58 -7.11 -8.24 -3.70
CA GLN A 58 -5.83 -8.12 -3.02
C GLN A 58 -5.88 -7.09 -1.90
N TRP A 59 -6.52 -5.95 -2.14
CA TRP A 59 -6.48 -4.80 -1.25
C TRP A 59 -7.86 -4.19 -1.01
N ARG A 60 -8.15 -3.89 0.25
CA ARG A 60 -9.37 -3.19 0.66
C ARG A 60 -8.99 -1.90 1.35
N GLN A 61 -9.56 -0.78 0.90
CA GLN A 61 -9.30 0.50 1.53
C GLN A 61 -9.91 0.57 2.94
N GLY A 62 -9.16 1.14 3.87
CA GLY A 62 -9.51 1.25 5.28
C GLY A 62 -9.02 0.07 6.14
N TRP A 63 -9.34 0.13 7.43
CA TRP A 63 -9.16 -0.98 8.37
C TRP A 63 -10.46 -1.78 8.42
N LYS A 64 -10.51 -2.87 7.65
CA LYS A 64 -11.64 -3.80 7.60
C LYS A 64 -11.25 -5.18 8.10
#